data_AF-A0A933ZWX5-F1
#
_entry.id   AF-A0A933ZWX5-F1
#
_cell.length_a   1.000
_cell.length_b   1.000
_cell.length_c   1.000
_cell.angle_alpha   90.00
_cell.angle_beta   90.00
_cell.angle_gamma   90.00
#
_symmetry.space_group_name_H-M   'P 1'
#
loop_
_entity.id
_entity.type
_entity.pdbx_description
1 polymer ?
#
loop_
_entity_poly.entity_id
_entity_poly.type
_entity_poly.pdbx_seq_one_letter_code
_entity_poly.pdbx_strand_id
1 'polypeptide(L)' 'MGWPPTYKHPIWLAETFVDPSRFKGTCYRASNWLHLGQTLGFSRTRERGFAANHCPKAVFVYPLHRRALEPLRT' A
#
# COMPACT_ATOMS: atom_id res chain seq x y z
N MET A 1 4.12 -22.57 -1.04
CA MET A 1 4.67 -22.29 0.30
C MET A 1 3.68 -21.39 1.02
N GLY A 2 3.18 -21.81 2.19
CA GLY A 2 2.15 -21.09 2.95
C GLY A 2 2.75 -20.15 3.99
N TRP A 3 1.91 -19.25 4.52
CA TRP A 3 2.24 -18.37 5.63
C TRP A 3 2.62 -19.19 6.88
N PRO A 4 3.69 -18.84 7.62
CA PRO A 4 4.16 -19.66 8.74
C PRO A 4 3.10 -19.81 9.84
N PRO A 5 2.96 -21.00 10.48
CA PRO A 5 1.99 -21.24 11.55
C PRO A 5 2.14 -20.31 12.76
N THR A 6 3.34 -19.74 12.95
CA THR A 6 3.66 -18.80 14.03
C THR A 6 2.78 -17.54 13.98
N TYR A 7 2.42 -17.10 12.78
CA TYR A 7 1.58 -15.93 12.57
C TYR A 7 0.12 -16.38 12.48
N LYS A 8 -0.59 -16.33 13.62
CA LYS A 8 -1.96 -16.85 13.80
C LYS A 8 -3.05 -16.02 13.08
N HIS A 9 -2.73 -15.38 11.97
CA HIS A 9 -3.69 -14.59 11.19
C HIS A 9 -3.42 -14.74 9.68
N PRO A 10 -4.47 -14.69 8.84
CA PRO A 10 -4.30 -14.68 7.39
C PRO A 10 -3.69 -13.36 6.90
N ILE A 11 -3.08 -13.40 5.71
CA ILE A 11 -2.74 -12.17 4.97
C ILE A 11 -3.96 -11.77 4.16
N TRP A 12 -4.45 -10.56 4.37
CA TRP A 12 -5.64 -10.06 3.67
C TRP A 12 -5.31 -9.42 2.33
N LEU A 13 -4.28 -8.57 2.28
CA LEU A 13 -3.89 -7.83 1.08
C LEU A 13 -2.38 -7.57 1.08
N ALA A 14 -1.86 -7.24 -0.10
CA ALA A 14 -0.54 -6.63 -0.26
C ALA A 14 -0.72 -5.15 -0.58
N GLU A 15 0.13 -4.29 -0.01
CA GLU A 15 0.19 -2.86 -0.34
C GLU A 15 1.53 -2.49 -0.96
N THR A 16 1.52 -1.47 -1.82
CA THR A 16 2.75 -0.92 -2.41
C THR A 16 2.61 0.57 -2.67
N PHE A 17 3.76 1.26 -2.76
CA PHE A 17 3.86 2.71 -2.88
C PHE A 17 4.67 3.08 -4.10
N VAL A 18 4.08 3.88 -4.98
CA VAL A 18 4.73 4.37 -6.21
C VAL A 18 4.93 5.87 -6.11
N ASP A 19 6.12 6.36 -6.42
CA ASP A 19 6.36 7.79 -6.59
C ASP A 19 5.76 8.26 -7.92
N PRO A 20 4.65 9.01 -7.92
CA PRO A 20 3.96 9.42 -9.15
C PRO A 20 4.77 10.45 -9.95
N SER A 21 5.76 11.12 -9.35
CA SER A 21 6.65 12.04 -10.06
C SER A 21 7.62 11.32 -11.00
N ARG A 22 7.92 10.06 -10.69
CA ARG A 22 8.88 9.22 -11.44
C ARG A 22 8.18 8.17 -12.29
N PHE A 23 7.09 7.58 -11.78
CA PHE A 23 6.44 6.45 -12.40
C PHE A 23 4.92 6.57 -12.37
N LYS A 24 4.27 6.28 -13.49
CA LYS A 24 2.80 6.26 -13.58
C LYS A 24 2.18 5.04 -12.88
N GLY A 25 2.95 4.05 -12.44
CA GLY A 25 2.38 2.83 -11.84
C GLY A 25 1.51 2.00 -12.80
N THR A 26 1.77 2.08 -14.11
CA THR A 26 0.97 1.40 -15.15
C THR A 26 0.92 -0.11 -14.95
N CYS A 27 2.02 -0.74 -14.55
CA CYS A 27 2.07 -2.18 -14.29
C CYS A 27 1.08 -2.60 -13.19
N TYR A 28 0.99 -1.85 -12.09
CA TYR A 28 0.03 -2.09 -11.02
C TYR A 28 -1.41 -1.93 -11.53
N ARG A 29 -1.70 -0.85 -12.26
CA ARG A 29 -3.03 -0.63 -12.86
C ARG A 29 -3.46 -1.74 -13.82
N ALA A 30 -2.52 -2.28 -14.58
CA ALA A 30 -2.76 -3.37 -15.54
C ALA A 30 -2.85 -4.76 -14.88
N SER A 31 -2.43 -4.91 -13.62
CA SER A 31 -2.30 -6.22 -12.94
C SER A 31 -3.32 -6.40 -11.81
N ASN A 32 -4.52 -5.84 -11.94
CA ASN A 32 -5.60 -5.92 -10.96
C ASN A 32 -5.28 -5.33 -9.57
N TRP A 33 -4.31 -4.40 -9.48
CA TRP A 33 -4.13 -3.62 -8.26
C TRP A 33 -5.13 -2.47 -8.22
N LEU A 34 -5.68 -2.21 -7.02
CA LEU A 34 -6.59 -1.12 -6.76
C LEU A 34 -5.81 0.10 -6.29
N HIS A 35 -6.04 1.25 -6.95
CA HIS A 35 -5.46 2.52 -6.54
C HIS A 35 -6.33 3.15 -5.43
N LEU A 36 -5.75 3.39 -4.26
CA LEU A 36 -6.46 3.94 -3.10
C LEU A 36 -6.30 5.46 -2.91
N GLY A 37 -5.41 6.09 -3.68
CA GLY A 37 -5.10 7.52 -3.54
C GLY A 37 -3.63 7.75 -3.21
N GLN A 38 -3.32 8.86 -2.55
CA GLN A 38 -1.94 9.26 -2.27
C GLN A 38 -1.66 9.37 -0.77
N THR A 39 -0.42 9.09 -0.38
CA THR A 39 0.06 9.36 0.98
C THR A 39 0.16 10.86 1.23
N LEU A 40 0.21 11.26 2.51
CA LEU A 40 0.29 12.68 2.91
C LEU A 40 1.67 13.33 2.66
N GLY A 41 2.66 12.59 2.15
CA GLY A 41 3.99 13.14 1.88
C GLY A 41 4.82 13.41 3.15
N PHE A 42 4.95 12.39 4.00
CA PHE A 42 5.82 12.41 5.19
C PHE A 42 6.85 11.28 5.15
N SER A 43 8.03 11.53 5.72
CA SER A 43 9.10 10.56 5.93
C SER A 43 9.49 10.48 7.39
N ARG A 44 9.93 9.31 7.85
CA ARG A 44 10.45 9.15 9.21
C ARG A 44 11.83 9.79 9.33
N THR A 45 12.04 10.64 10.33
CA THR A 45 13.33 11.25 10.67
C THR A 45 13.68 10.93 12.13
N ARG A 46 14.97 10.79 12.42
CA ARG A 46 15.45 10.42 13.76
C ARG A 46 15.09 11.48 14.82
N GLU A 47 15.04 12.75 14.43
CA GLU A 47 14.90 13.89 15.34
C GLU A 47 13.44 14.28 15.61
N ARG A 48 12.57 14.18 14.59
CA ARG A 48 11.19 14.71 14.66
C ARG A 48 10.12 13.63 14.51
N GLY A 49 10.49 12.36 14.47
CA GLY A 49 9.57 11.26 14.20
C GLY A 49 9.17 11.26 12.73
N PHE A 50 8.21 12.11 12.33
CA PHE A 50 7.79 12.28 10.94
C PHE A 50 7.95 13.73 10.50
N ALA A 51 8.63 13.95 9.39
CA ALA A 51 8.78 15.26 8.76
C ALA A 51 8.09 15.25 7.38
N ALA A 52 7.44 16.36 7.05
CA ALA A 52 6.91 16.57 5.71
C ALA A 52 8.06 16.50 4.70
N ASN A 53 7.88 15.72 3.64
CA ASN A 53 8.84 15.55 2.55
C ASN A 53 8.30 16.07 1.21
N HIS A 54 7.04 16.54 1.18
CA HIS A 54 6.34 17.03 -0.01
C HIS A 54 6.35 16.05 -1.20
N CYS A 55 6.51 14.76 -0.93
CA CYS A 55 6.60 13.68 -1.90
C CYS A 55 5.49 12.65 -1.63
N PRO A 56 4.21 12.98 -1.95
CA PRO A 56 3.10 12.07 -1.80
C PRO A 56 3.24 10.87 -2.76
N LYS A 57 3.09 9.65 -2.24
CA LYS A 57 3.20 8.41 -3.01
C LYS A 57 1.82 7.89 -3.36
N ALA A 58 1.61 7.41 -4.58
CA ALA A 58 0.41 6.68 -4.94
C ALA A 58 0.39 5.33 -4.21
N VAL A 59 -0.76 4.99 -3.62
CA VAL A 59 -0.98 3.76 -2.86
C VAL A 59 -1.77 2.79 -3.72
N PHE A 60 -1.23 1.58 -3.88
CA PHE A 60 -1.90 0.49 -4.56
C PHE A 60 -2.04 -0.70 -3.62
N VAL A 61 -3.20 -1.38 -3.68
CA VAL A 61 -3.45 -2.62 -2.93
C VAL A 61 -3.87 -3.76 -3.83
N TYR A 62 -3.45 -4.97 -3.48
CA TYR A 62 -3.89 -6.19 -4.12
C TYR A 62 -4.52 -7.12 -3.09
N PRO A 63 -5.82 -7.44 -3.21
CA PRO A 63 -6.48 -8.35 -2.27
C PRO A 63 -5.95 -9.78 -2.47
N LEU A 64 -5.44 -10.37 -1.38
CA LEU A 64 -4.98 -11.76 -1.36
C LEU A 64 -6.07 -12.72 -0.84
N HIS A 65 -7.13 -12.17 -0.25
CA HIS A 65 -8.28 -12.91 0.23
C HIS A 65 -9.58 -12.31 -0.32
N ARG A 66 -10.56 -13.15 -0.66
CA ARG A 66 -11.84 -12.73 -1.28
C ARG A 66 -12.57 -11.65 -0.48
N ARG A 67 -12.46 -11.69 0.85
CA ARG A 67 -13.11 -10.74 1.78
C ARG A 67 -12.21 -9.57 2.20
N ALA A 68 -11.04 -9.40 1.59
CA ALA A 68 -10.06 -8.39 2.02
C ALA A 68 -10.53 -6.94 1.84
N LEU A 69 -11.44 -6.70 0.90
CA LEU A 69 -11.93 -5.36 0.57
C LEU A 69 -13.23 -5.01 1.29
N GLU A 70 -13.87 -5.95 2.00
CA GLU A 70 -15.14 -5.67 2.69
C GLU A 70 -15.01 -4.50 3.68
N PRO A 71 -13.94 -4.39 4.49
CA PRO A 71 -13.77 -3.25 5.40
C PRO A 71 -13.50 -1.91 4.70
N LEU A 72 -13.10 -1.92 3.43
CA LEU A 72 -12.74 -0.70 2.67
C LEU A 72 -13.93 -0.12 1.88
N ARG A 73 -15.11 -0.71 1.98
CA ARG A 73 -16.33 -0.31 1.24
C ARG A 73 -17.30 0.56 2.05
N THR A 74 -16.93 0.88 3.29
CA THR A 74 -17.65 1.77 4.22
C THR A 74 -17.25 3.23 4.00
#